data_AF-A0A6V7LRI3-F1
#
_entry.id   AF-A0A6V7LRI3-F1
#
_cell.length_a   1.000
_cell.length_b   1.000
_cell.length_c   1.000
_cell.angle_alpha   90.00
_cell.angle_beta   90.00
_cell.angle_gamma   90.00
#
_symmetry.space_group_name_H-M   'P 1'
#
loop_
_entity.id
_entity.type
_entity.pdbx_description
1 polymer ?
#
loop_
_entity_poly.entity_id
_entity_poly.type
_entity_poly.pdbx_seq_one_letter_code
_entity_poly.pdbx_strand_id
1 'polypeptide(L)'
;FHSDEYVDFLQRVTPQNLQNYTKYLSHFNVGDDCPVFEGLFDFCSMYTGASLEGATKLNNNNCDIAINWSGGLHHAKKFEASGFCYINDIVIAILELLKYHARVLYIDIDVHHGDGVQEAFYLTDRVMTVSFHKYGNYFFPGTGDMYEIGAESGRYYSVNVPLKEGIDDNSYFQ
;
A
#
# COMPACT_ATOMS: atom_id res chain seq x y z
N PHE A 1 10.01 0.46 -6.47
CA PHE A 1 9.77 0.23 -5.03
C PHE A 1 10.05 -1.22 -4.70
N HIS A 2 9.28 -2.16 -5.26
CA HIS A 2 9.46 -3.60 -5.09
C HIS A 2 10.82 -4.12 -5.56
N SER A 3 11.22 -5.30 -5.09
CA SER A 3 12.39 -6.01 -5.63
C SER A 3 12.11 -6.54 -7.04
N ASP A 4 13.16 -6.60 -7.85
CA ASP A 4 13.08 -7.14 -9.20
C ASP A 4 12.62 -8.61 -9.18
N GLU A 5 13.13 -9.41 -8.23
CA GLU A 5 12.80 -10.83 -8.10
C GLU A 5 11.31 -11.07 -7.80
N TYR A 6 10.71 -10.23 -6.95
CA TYR A 6 9.29 -10.33 -6.62
C TYR A 6 8.41 -9.97 -7.81
N VAL A 7 8.73 -8.89 -8.52
CA VAL A 7 8.00 -8.49 -9.73
C VAL A 7 8.13 -9.54 -10.84
N ASP A 8 9.34 -10.06 -11.06
CA ASP A 8 9.61 -11.14 -12.02
C ASP A 8 8.80 -12.40 -11.71
N PHE A 9 8.64 -12.73 -10.42
CA PHE A 9 7.79 -13.83 -10.01
C PHE A 9 6.32 -13.58 -10.34
N LEU A 10 5.76 -12.41 -9.99
CA LEU A 10 4.37 -12.07 -10.29
C LEU A 10 4.08 -12.08 -11.79
N GLN A 11 5.05 -11.68 -12.63
CA GLN A 11 4.94 -11.74 -14.09
C GLN A 11 4.86 -13.16 -14.66
N ARG A 12 5.52 -14.12 -14.00
CA ARG A 12 5.71 -15.47 -14.54
C ARG A 12 4.76 -16.50 -13.94
N VAL A 13 4.30 -16.29 -12.71
CA VAL A 13 3.45 -17.26 -12.02
C VAL A 13 2.05 -17.28 -12.66
N THR A 14 1.55 -18.49 -12.92
CA THR A 14 0.22 -18.74 -13.48
C THR A 14 -0.40 -19.94 -12.77
N PRO A 15 -1.74 -20.08 -12.77
CA PRO A 15 -2.38 -21.26 -12.19
C PRO A 15 -1.85 -22.59 -12.74
N GLN A 16 -1.40 -22.61 -14.00
CA GLN A 16 -0.90 -23.81 -14.69
C GLN A 16 0.53 -24.18 -14.30
N ASN A 17 1.35 -23.22 -13.85
CA ASN A 17 2.76 -23.44 -13.51
C ASN A 17 3.09 -23.33 -12.03
N LEU A 18 2.08 -23.17 -11.16
CA LEU A 18 2.20 -23.05 -9.70
C LEU A 18 3.19 -24.05 -9.07
N GLN A 19 3.17 -25.30 -9.52
CA GLN A 19 4.02 -26.38 -8.99
C GLN A 19 5.53 -26.11 -9.19
N ASN A 20 5.89 -25.28 -10.18
CA ASN A 20 7.28 -24.89 -10.43
C ASN A 20 7.76 -23.79 -9.47
N TYR A 21 6.85 -23.14 -8.75
CA TYR A 21 7.12 -21.97 -7.92
C TYR A 21 6.87 -22.19 -6.42
N THR A 22 6.70 -23.44 -5.96
CA THR A 22 6.34 -23.74 -4.55
C THR A 22 7.21 -23.05 -3.50
N LYS A 23 8.52 -22.89 -3.77
CA LYS A 23 9.43 -22.16 -2.87
C LYS A 23 9.19 -20.65 -2.86
N TYR A 24 8.85 -20.07 -4.00
CA TYR A 24 8.59 -18.64 -4.16
C TYR A 24 7.23 -18.25 -3.60
N LEU A 25 6.22 -19.13 -3.66
CA LEU A 25 4.89 -18.89 -3.10
C LEU A 25 4.96 -18.52 -1.61
N SER A 26 5.64 -19.35 -0.81
CA SER A 26 5.84 -19.06 0.61
C SER A 26 6.77 -17.87 0.85
N HIS A 27 7.76 -17.64 -0.02
CA HIS A 27 8.72 -16.55 0.16
C HIS A 27 8.10 -15.17 -0.10
N PHE A 28 7.20 -15.08 -1.07
CA PHE A 28 6.54 -13.85 -1.49
C PHE A 28 5.11 -13.72 -0.95
N ASN A 29 4.74 -14.58 0.00
CA ASN A 29 3.43 -14.60 0.65
C ASN A 29 2.25 -14.65 -0.35
N VAL A 30 2.39 -15.45 -1.40
CA VAL A 30 1.36 -15.69 -2.42
C VAL A 30 0.77 -17.08 -2.20
N GLY A 31 -0.51 -17.14 -1.86
CA GLY A 31 -1.17 -18.34 -1.35
C GLY A 31 -2.63 -18.07 -1.00
N ASP A 32 -2.99 -18.18 0.29
CA ASP A 32 -4.39 -18.10 0.74
C ASP A 32 -4.99 -16.69 0.54
N ASP A 33 -4.47 -15.69 1.24
CA ASP A 33 -4.98 -14.31 1.14
C ASP A 33 -4.62 -13.66 -0.19
N CYS A 34 -3.50 -14.05 -0.81
CA CYS A 34 -3.05 -13.50 -2.08
C CYS A 34 -2.90 -14.63 -3.10
N PRO A 35 -4.02 -15.16 -3.67
CA PRO A 35 -3.97 -16.31 -4.56
C PRO A 35 -3.36 -15.97 -5.91
N VAL A 36 -2.86 -17.00 -6.60
CA VAL A 36 -2.54 -16.90 -8.03
C VAL A 36 -3.83 -17.08 -8.83
N PHE A 37 -4.10 -16.15 -9.73
CA PHE A 37 -5.24 -16.21 -10.64
C PHE A 37 -4.83 -15.83 -12.07
N GLU A 38 -5.68 -16.17 -13.04
CA GLU A 38 -5.45 -15.83 -14.45
C GLU A 38 -5.50 -14.32 -14.65
N GLY A 39 -4.48 -13.74 -15.28
CA GLY A 39 -4.37 -12.29 -15.48
C GLY A 39 -3.88 -11.51 -14.25
N LEU A 40 -3.31 -12.17 -13.23
CA LEU A 40 -2.80 -11.52 -12.01
C LEU A 40 -1.88 -10.33 -12.30
N PHE A 41 -0.90 -10.50 -13.19
CA PHE A 41 0.03 -9.42 -13.49
C PHE A 41 -0.61 -8.29 -14.30
N ASP A 42 -1.54 -8.62 -15.21
CA ASP A 42 -2.28 -7.60 -15.96
C ASP A 42 -3.16 -6.76 -15.04
N PHE A 43 -3.83 -7.39 -14.07
CA PHE A 43 -4.56 -6.70 -13.01
C PHE A 43 -3.64 -5.73 -12.24
N CYS A 44 -2.46 -6.21 -11.84
CA CYS A 44 -1.44 -5.38 -11.16
C CYS A 44 -0.97 -4.20 -12.01
N SER A 45 -0.71 -4.45 -13.28
CA SER A 45 -0.29 -3.44 -14.25
C SER A 45 -1.35 -2.35 -14.43
N MET A 46 -2.62 -2.74 -14.54
CA MET A 46 -3.73 -1.81 -14.76
C MET A 46 -3.94 -0.85 -13.58
N TYR A 47 -4.10 -1.36 -12.36
CA TYR A 47 -4.34 -0.47 -11.22
C TYR A 47 -3.12 0.40 -10.90
N THR A 48 -1.90 -0.16 -11.04
CA THR A 48 -0.66 0.58 -10.77
C THR A 48 -0.42 1.66 -11.81
N GLY A 49 -0.62 1.34 -13.09
CA GLY A 49 -0.46 2.29 -14.19
C GLY A 49 -1.38 3.49 -14.06
N ALA A 50 -2.63 3.28 -13.66
CA ALA A 50 -3.59 4.36 -13.45
C ALA A 50 -3.19 5.29 -12.28
N SER A 51 -2.69 4.75 -11.16
CA SER A 51 -2.19 5.57 -10.04
C SER A 51 -0.93 6.37 -10.42
N LEU A 52 0.00 5.75 -11.17
CA LEU A 52 1.19 6.43 -11.66
C LEU A 52 0.86 7.54 -12.67
N GLU A 53 -0.07 7.30 -13.59
CA GLU A 53 -0.56 8.31 -14.54
C GLU A 53 -1.23 9.47 -13.79
N GLY A 54 -2.07 9.18 -12.79
CA GLY A 54 -2.68 10.18 -11.93
C GLY A 54 -1.65 11.09 -11.25
N ALA A 55 -0.62 10.50 -10.63
CA ALA A 55 0.49 11.25 -10.04
C ALA A 55 1.25 12.10 -11.08
N THR A 56 1.48 11.55 -12.28
CA THR A 56 2.13 12.26 -13.38
C THR A 56 1.31 13.45 -13.86
N LYS A 57 -0.02 13.31 -13.95
CA LYS A 57 -0.94 14.40 -14.32
C LYS A 57 -0.95 15.52 -13.28
N LEU A 58 -0.91 15.17 -11.99
CA LEU A 58 -0.79 16.15 -10.90
C LEU A 58 0.54 16.91 -10.98
N ASN A 59 1.67 16.19 -11.09
CA ASN A 59 3.00 16.80 -11.22
C ASN A 59 3.11 17.78 -12.41
N ASN A 60 2.48 17.44 -13.52
CA ASN A 60 2.48 18.26 -14.74
C ASN A 60 1.40 19.35 -14.76
N ASN A 61 0.67 19.56 -13.67
CA ASN A 61 -0.45 20.50 -13.56
C ASN A 61 -1.51 20.30 -14.65
N ASN A 62 -1.75 19.05 -15.08
CA ASN A 62 -2.77 18.72 -16.07
C ASN A 62 -4.16 18.53 -15.46
N CYS A 63 -4.23 18.32 -14.14
CA CYS A 63 -5.46 18.24 -13.37
C CYS A 63 -5.19 18.67 -11.93
N ASP A 64 -6.24 19.15 -11.24
CA ASP A 64 -6.18 19.41 -9.80
C ASP A 64 -6.49 18.15 -8.97
N ILE A 65 -7.28 17.22 -9.53
CA ILE A 65 -7.71 15.97 -8.90
C ILE A 65 -7.62 14.85 -9.93
N ALA A 66 -6.95 13.76 -9.57
CA ALA A 66 -6.92 12.51 -10.32
C ALA A 66 -7.62 11.41 -9.50
N ILE A 67 -8.45 10.61 -10.15
CA ILE A 67 -9.22 9.55 -9.49
C ILE A 67 -8.91 8.22 -10.15
N ASN A 68 -8.43 7.26 -9.35
CA ASN A 68 -8.28 5.87 -9.74
C ASN A 68 -8.93 4.98 -8.68
N TRP A 69 -10.15 4.50 -8.94
CA TRP A 69 -10.86 3.60 -8.03
C TRP A 69 -10.30 2.17 -8.01
N SER A 70 -9.46 1.79 -8.99
CA SER A 70 -8.89 0.45 -9.03
C SER A 70 -7.65 0.28 -8.16
N GLY A 71 -7.00 1.38 -7.79
CA GLY A 71 -5.81 1.40 -6.94
C GLY A 71 -6.15 1.44 -5.45
N GLY A 72 -5.18 1.86 -4.64
CA GLY A 72 -5.34 1.91 -3.19
C GLY A 72 -4.95 0.61 -2.49
N LEU A 73 -4.11 -0.22 -3.12
CA LEU A 73 -3.71 -1.52 -2.57
C LEU A 73 -2.55 -1.34 -1.57
N HIS A 74 -2.91 -0.88 -0.37
CA HIS A 74 -1.98 -0.34 0.63
C HIS A 74 -1.14 -1.37 1.41
N HIS A 75 -1.51 -2.66 1.39
CA HIS A 75 -0.84 -3.69 2.21
C HIS A 75 0.41 -4.29 1.55
N ALA A 76 0.55 -4.17 0.24
CA ALA A 76 1.66 -4.78 -0.49
C ALA A 76 3.02 -4.27 0.03
N LYS A 77 3.94 -5.19 0.29
CA LYS A 77 5.27 -4.90 0.84
C LYS A 77 6.31 -4.84 -0.26
N LYS A 78 7.53 -4.43 0.10
CA LYS A 78 8.63 -4.34 -0.88
C LYS A 78 8.98 -5.70 -1.50
N PHE A 79 8.86 -6.78 -0.74
CA PHE A 79 9.32 -8.11 -1.14
C PHE A 79 8.21 -9.17 -1.16
N GLU A 80 6.98 -8.85 -0.79
CA GLU A 80 5.90 -9.84 -0.66
C GLU A 80 4.51 -9.22 -0.83
N ALA A 81 3.55 -10.07 -1.17
CA ALA A 81 2.13 -9.73 -1.18
C ALA A 81 1.57 -9.75 0.25
N SER A 82 0.49 -9.03 0.51
CA SER A 82 -0.20 -9.04 1.80
C SER A 82 -1.61 -8.49 1.65
N GLY A 83 -2.60 -9.07 2.36
CA GLY A 83 -3.97 -8.53 2.44
C GLY A 83 -4.59 -8.20 1.09
N PHE A 84 -4.63 -9.16 0.16
CA PHE A 84 -5.12 -9.00 -1.22
C PHE A 84 -4.29 -8.06 -2.12
N CYS A 85 -3.20 -7.49 -1.61
CA CYS A 85 -2.37 -6.52 -2.32
C CYS A 85 -1.06 -7.14 -2.81
N TYR A 86 -0.76 -6.99 -4.09
CA TYR A 86 0.45 -7.55 -4.72
C TYR A 86 1.49 -6.46 -5.03
N ILE A 87 1.08 -5.38 -5.69
CA ILE A 87 1.92 -4.20 -5.98
C ILE A 87 1.34 -3.02 -5.20
N ASN A 88 2.21 -2.25 -4.55
CA ASN A 88 1.81 -1.08 -3.79
C ASN A 88 1.80 0.14 -4.73
N ASP A 89 0.68 0.35 -5.40
CA ASP A 89 0.49 1.44 -6.36
C ASP A 89 0.59 2.82 -5.70
N ILE A 90 0.19 2.91 -4.42
CA ILE A 90 0.25 4.13 -3.62
C ILE A 90 1.69 4.57 -3.42
N VAL A 91 2.58 3.66 -2.99
CA VAL A 91 4.01 3.97 -2.81
C VAL A 91 4.63 4.39 -4.13
N ILE A 92 4.30 3.72 -5.24
CA ILE A 92 4.78 4.08 -6.58
C ILE A 92 4.30 5.48 -6.98
N ALA A 93 3.03 5.80 -6.76
CA ALA A 93 2.46 7.12 -7.04
C ALA A 93 3.09 8.23 -6.17
N ILE A 94 3.28 7.99 -4.88
CA ILE A 94 3.94 8.94 -3.97
C ILE A 94 5.39 9.18 -4.39
N LEU A 95 6.13 8.15 -4.79
CA LEU A 95 7.50 8.30 -5.31
C LEU A 95 7.52 9.17 -6.58
N GLU A 96 6.50 9.08 -7.44
CA GLU A 96 6.36 9.98 -8.60
C GLU A 96 6.09 11.42 -8.14
N LEU A 97 5.16 11.64 -7.21
CA LEU A 97 4.87 12.96 -6.65
C LEU A 97 6.10 13.61 -6.00
N LEU A 98 6.92 12.82 -5.29
CA LEU A 98 8.15 13.29 -4.64
C LEU A 98 9.22 13.81 -5.60
N LYS A 99 9.07 13.64 -6.93
CA LYS A 99 9.96 14.29 -7.90
C LYS A 99 9.76 15.80 -7.98
N TYR A 100 8.56 16.30 -7.66
CA TYR A 100 8.19 17.72 -7.75
C TYR A 100 7.77 18.32 -6.40
N HIS A 101 7.21 17.50 -5.51
CA HIS A 101 6.71 17.94 -4.22
C HIS A 101 7.73 17.67 -3.10
N ALA A 102 8.09 18.73 -2.36
CA ALA A 102 9.00 18.60 -1.22
C ALA A 102 8.41 17.70 -0.12
N ARG A 103 7.09 17.79 0.10
CA ARG A 103 6.31 17.02 1.08
C ARG A 103 5.02 16.51 0.45
N VAL A 104 4.65 15.27 0.76
CA VAL A 104 3.39 14.62 0.35
C VAL A 104 2.66 14.14 1.60
N LEU A 105 1.34 14.34 1.65
CA LEU A 105 0.47 13.81 2.70
C LEU A 105 -0.30 12.61 2.14
N TYR A 106 -0.24 11.48 2.85
CA TYR A 106 -1.05 10.30 2.62
C TYR A 106 -2.09 10.16 3.73
N ILE A 107 -3.36 10.07 3.36
CA ILE A 107 -4.48 9.86 4.29
C ILE A 107 -5.15 8.55 3.92
N ASP A 108 -5.29 7.67 4.91
CA ASP A 108 -5.89 6.35 4.78
C ASP A 108 -7.11 6.23 5.68
N ILE A 109 -8.25 5.92 5.07
CA ILE A 109 -9.55 5.74 5.72
C ILE A 109 -10.09 4.32 5.54
N ASP A 110 -9.29 3.40 4.99
CA ASP A 110 -9.63 1.99 5.01
C ASP A 110 -9.74 1.49 6.46
N VAL A 111 -10.59 0.48 6.69
CA VAL A 111 -10.76 -0.08 8.03
C VAL A 111 -9.49 -0.76 8.55
N HIS A 112 -8.60 -1.19 7.66
CA HIS A 112 -7.30 -1.77 7.99
C HIS A 112 -6.22 -0.70 8.00
N HIS A 113 -5.21 -0.89 8.86
CA HIS A 113 -4.05 -0.01 8.89
C HIS A 113 -3.28 -0.09 7.56
N GLY A 114 -2.98 1.07 6.95
CA GLY A 114 -2.18 1.22 5.72
C GLY A 114 -0.69 0.93 5.90
N ASP A 115 -0.39 -0.26 6.40
CA ASP A 115 0.91 -0.69 6.89
C ASP A 115 2.01 -0.72 5.82
N GLY A 116 1.70 -1.10 4.58
CA GLY A 116 2.68 -1.12 3.48
C GLY A 116 3.15 0.29 3.09
N VAL A 117 2.24 1.27 3.09
CA VAL A 117 2.58 2.68 2.82
C VAL A 117 3.32 3.29 4.01
N GLN A 118 2.88 3.03 5.24
CA GLN A 118 3.58 3.44 6.46
C GLN A 118 5.02 2.92 6.46
N GLU A 119 5.22 1.63 6.23
CA GLU A 119 6.55 1.00 6.24
C GLU A 119 7.48 1.61 5.18
N ALA A 120 6.98 1.83 3.97
CA ALA A 120 7.77 2.37 2.86
C ALA A 120 8.35 3.76 3.14
N PHE A 121 7.70 4.56 4.00
CA PHE A 121 8.09 5.94 4.29
C PHE A 121 8.44 6.19 5.76
N TYR A 122 8.55 5.14 6.58
CA TYR A 122 8.70 5.24 8.04
C TYR A 122 9.91 6.06 8.53
N LEU A 123 10.93 6.22 7.68
CA LEU A 123 12.20 6.89 8.00
C LEU A 123 12.35 8.29 7.39
N THR A 124 11.36 8.79 6.64
CA THR A 124 11.45 10.09 5.95
C THR A 124 10.42 11.10 6.44
N ASP A 125 10.82 12.38 6.50
CA ASP A 125 9.94 13.53 6.74
C ASP A 125 9.27 14.08 5.48
N ARG A 126 9.58 13.50 4.30
CA ARG A 126 9.02 13.93 3.03
C ARG A 126 7.62 13.39 2.76
N VAL A 127 7.21 12.35 3.47
CA VAL A 127 5.87 11.78 3.38
C VAL A 127 5.32 11.65 4.78
N MET A 128 4.15 12.23 5.02
CA MET A 128 3.40 11.99 6.25
C MET A 128 2.32 10.96 5.96
N THR A 129 2.27 9.89 6.75
CA THR A 129 1.21 8.86 6.68
C THR A 129 0.24 9.04 7.84
N VAL A 130 -1.04 9.20 7.54
CA VAL A 130 -2.12 9.30 8.53
C VAL A 130 -3.11 8.18 8.27
N SER A 131 -3.29 7.28 9.23
CA SER A 131 -4.21 6.14 9.09
C SER A 131 -5.21 6.06 10.23
N PHE A 132 -6.49 5.91 9.88
CA PHE A 132 -7.60 5.70 10.80
C PHE A 132 -8.14 4.29 10.58
N HIS A 133 -8.00 3.40 11.56
CA HIS A 133 -8.28 1.98 11.33
C HIS A 133 -8.73 1.28 12.60
N LYS A 134 -9.38 0.13 12.44
CA LYS A 134 -9.69 -0.76 13.57
C LYS A 134 -8.39 -1.40 14.08
N TYR A 135 -8.20 -1.41 15.40
CA TYR A 135 -7.01 -1.97 16.03
C TYR A 135 -7.35 -2.87 17.22
N GLY A 136 -6.50 -3.89 17.46
CA GLY A 136 -6.64 -4.87 18.54
C GLY A 136 -7.34 -6.17 18.16
N ASN A 137 -7.29 -7.16 19.06
CA ASN A 137 -7.86 -8.51 18.88
C ASN A 137 -7.38 -9.24 17.61
N TYR A 138 -6.12 -9.05 17.22
CA TYR A 138 -5.53 -9.61 16.00
C TYR A 138 -6.26 -9.20 14.71
N PHE A 139 -7.01 -8.08 14.72
CA PHE A 139 -7.55 -7.53 13.48
C PHE A 139 -6.40 -7.19 12.53
N PHE A 140 -6.50 -7.67 11.29
CA PHE A 140 -5.46 -7.51 10.28
C PHE A 140 -5.17 -6.02 10.02
N PRO A 141 -3.92 -5.59 9.81
CA PRO A 141 -2.67 -6.37 9.79
C PRO A 141 -2.01 -6.57 11.17
N GLY A 142 -2.65 -6.12 12.25
CA GLY A 142 -2.12 -6.23 13.61
C GLY A 142 -1.06 -5.18 13.99
N THR A 143 -0.88 -4.15 13.16
CA THR A 143 -0.01 -2.99 13.38
C THR A 143 -0.83 -1.70 13.38
N GLY A 144 -0.19 -0.55 13.58
CA GLY A 144 -0.84 0.76 13.61
C GLY A 144 -1.19 1.24 15.01
N ASP A 145 -0.44 0.81 16.04
CA ASP A 145 -0.62 1.39 17.37
C ASP A 145 -0.31 2.89 17.37
N MET A 146 -0.91 3.65 18.28
CA MET A 146 -0.67 5.10 18.44
C MET A 146 0.79 5.45 18.75
N TYR A 147 1.60 4.46 19.17
CA TYR A 147 3.02 4.62 19.46
C TYR A 147 3.93 4.43 18.23
N GLU A 148 3.40 3.93 17.12
CA GLU A 148 4.11 3.81 15.83
C GLU A 148 4.21 5.17 15.14
N ILE A 149 5.10 6.02 15.63
CA ILE A 149 5.21 7.43 15.23
C ILE A 149 6.28 7.69 14.16
N GLY A 150 6.79 6.67 13.48
CA GLY A 150 7.95 6.80 12.59
C GLY A 150 9.30 6.78 13.34
N ALA A 151 10.40 6.75 12.59
CA ALA A 151 11.75 6.73 13.13
C ALA A 151 12.71 7.61 12.32
N GLU A 152 13.89 7.88 12.86
CA GLU A 152 14.90 8.77 12.25
C GLU A 152 14.29 10.14 11.86
N SER A 153 14.48 10.57 10.61
CA SER A 153 13.88 11.81 10.10
C SER A 153 12.35 11.71 10.02
N GLY A 154 11.79 10.51 9.84
CA GLY A 154 10.35 10.25 9.82
C GLY A 154 9.68 10.22 11.19
N ARG A 155 10.40 10.44 12.29
CA ARG A 155 9.78 10.52 13.62
C ARG A 155 8.78 11.69 13.67
N TYR A 156 7.57 11.40 14.12
CA TYR A 156 6.36 12.24 14.09
C TYR A 156 5.75 12.49 12.70
N TYR A 157 6.20 11.77 11.66
CA TYR A 157 5.60 11.78 10.33
C TYR A 157 4.78 10.50 10.03
N SER A 158 4.64 9.59 10.99
CA SER A 158 3.56 8.60 10.99
C SER A 158 2.55 8.90 12.09
N VAL A 159 1.28 8.94 11.74
CA VAL A 159 0.15 9.23 12.65
C VAL A 159 -0.87 8.10 12.52
N ASN A 160 -1.08 7.40 13.63
CA ASN A 160 -2.05 6.31 13.69
C ASN A 160 -3.18 6.65 14.65
N VAL A 161 -4.41 6.43 14.20
CA VAL A 161 -5.63 6.59 14.99
C VAL A 161 -6.28 5.22 15.16
N PRO A 162 -5.86 4.42 16.16
CA PRO A 162 -6.41 3.10 16.41
C PRO A 162 -7.82 3.21 17.02
N LEU A 163 -8.79 2.59 16.36
CA LEU A 163 -10.22 2.63 16.68
C LEU A 163 -10.74 1.27 17.14
N LYS A 164 -11.84 1.29 17.91
CA LYS A 164 -12.62 0.11 18.27
C LYS A 164 -13.76 -0.11 17.27
N GLU A 165 -14.39 -1.26 17.37
CA GLU A 165 -15.58 -1.59 16.59
C GLU A 165 -16.74 -0.63 16.87
N GLY A 166 -17.54 -0.34 15.84
CA GLY A 166 -18.79 0.40 15.97
C GLY A 166 -18.67 1.92 16.00
N ILE A 167 -17.56 2.50 15.49
CA ILE A 167 -17.50 3.95 15.28
C ILE A 167 -18.60 4.39 14.29
N ASP A 168 -19.25 5.51 14.59
CA ASP A 168 -20.29 6.11 13.74
C ASP A 168 -19.77 7.38 13.03
N ASP A 169 -20.57 7.89 12.09
CA ASP A 169 -20.19 9.04 11.26
C ASP A 169 -19.83 10.28 12.11
N ASN A 170 -20.60 10.55 13.16
CA ASN A 170 -20.37 11.72 14.02
C ASN A 170 -19.06 11.60 14.80
N SER A 171 -18.78 10.41 15.35
CA SER A 171 -17.56 10.17 16.13
C SER A 171 -16.32 10.11 15.23
N TYR A 172 -16.44 9.62 14.00
CA TYR A 172 -15.34 9.63 13.03
C TYR A 172 -15.02 11.04 12.52
N PHE A 173 -16.04 11.89 12.39
CA PHE A 173 -15.90 13.26 11.89
C PHE A 173 -15.34 14.26 12.92
N GLN A 174 -15.58 14.07 14.22
CA GLN A 174 -15.14 14.98 15.29
C GLN A 174 -13.68 14.82 15.67
#